data_AF-W5P8P5-F1
#
_entry.id   AF-W5P8P5-F1
#
_cell.length_a   1.000
_cell.length_b   1.000
_cell.length_c   1.000
_cell.angle_alpha   90.00
_cell.angle_beta   90.00
_cell.angle_gamma   90.00
#
_symmetry.space_group_name_H-M   'P 1'
#
loop_
_entity.id
_entity.type
_entity.pdbx_description
1 polymer ?
#
loop_
_entity_poly.entity_id
_entity_poly.type
_entity_poly.pdbx_seq_one_letter_code
_entity_poly.pdbx_strand_id
1 'polypeptide(L)'
;MRAQRMQRTLPSLVLRLLFLCTVATGKCSGKYHELLLQLQRQADLMQDTSTLVDPYIRFQGLESPKLQEHCREHPGDFPSEDALWRLSRQDFLRTLNVTLGLVLRMLSALQQDLPEAAQQQTEMNVRGFGNNIHCMAQLLRGSLDPEAATAAARPPAPSSESSGSPHRALQRGARRTRPFLEVRRLSPRGQLPR
;
A
#
# COMPACT_ATOMS: atom_id res chain seq x y z
N MET A 1 21.57 -49.74 20.50
CA MET A 1 20.18 -49.28 20.24
C MET A 1 19.93 -47.93 20.93
N ARG A 2 20.39 -46.81 20.34
CA ARG A 2 20.12 -45.46 20.87
C ARG A 2 20.34 -44.40 19.78
N ALA A 3 19.33 -44.14 18.95
CA ALA A 3 19.35 -43.02 18.00
C ALA A 3 17.94 -42.66 17.47
N GLN A 4 16.91 -42.60 18.30
CA GLN A 4 15.55 -42.26 17.83
C GLN A 4 14.81 -41.19 18.65
N ARG A 5 15.46 -40.53 19.61
CA ARG A 5 14.78 -39.61 20.55
C ARG A 5 15.32 -38.17 20.58
N MET A 6 15.85 -37.68 19.46
CA MET A 6 16.26 -36.26 19.31
C MET A 6 15.62 -35.57 18.10
N GLN A 7 14.95 -36.31 17.21
CA GLN A 7 14.43 -35.76 15.95
C GLN A 7 13.02 -35.13 16.07
N ARG A 8 12.31 -35.36 17.17
CA ARG A 8 10.96 -34.78 17.42
C ARG A 8 10.96 -33.43 18.13
N THR A 9 12.06 -33.06 18.80
CA THR A 9 12.13 -31.81 19.59
C THR A 9 12.50 -30.61 18.73
N LEU A 10 13.39 -30.78 17.74
CA LEU A 10 13.77 -29.73 16.79
C LEU A 10 12.61 -29.15 15.99
N PRO A 11 11.77 -29.94 15.29
CA PRO A 11 10.65 -29.38 14.54
C PRO A 11 9.59 -28.77 15.45
N SER A 12 9.37 -29.33 16.65
CA SER A 12 8.47 -28.75 17.66
C SER A 12 8.97 -27.41 18.21
N LEU A 13 10.29 -27.24 18.36
CA LEU A 13 10.88 -26.00 18.85
C LEU A 13 10.82 -24.92 17.78
N VAL A 14 11.13 -25.27 16.52
CA VAL A 14 11.01 -24.37 15.36
C VAL A 14 9.56 -23.97 15.14
N LEU A 15 8.60 -24.90 15.24
CA LEU A 15 7.18 -24.58 15.14
C LEU A 15 6.72 -23.66 16.28
N ARG A 16 7.16 -23.89 17.52
CA ARG A 16 6.88 -23.00 18.66
C ARG A 16 7.55 -21.62 18.52
N LEU A 17 8.75 -21.54 17.96
CA LEU A 17 9.43 -20.27 17.62
C LEU A 17 8.69 -19.52 16.52
N LEU A 18 8.19 -20.23 15.49
CA LEU A 18 7.34 -19.65 14.45
C LEU A 18 5.99 -19.14 15.00
N PHE A 19 5.41 -19.81 16.00
CA PHE A 19 4.23 -19.33 16.71
C PHE A 19 4.52 -18.20 17.71
N LEU A 20 5.75 -18.09 18.24
CA LEU A 20 6.21 -16.96 19.08
C LEU A 20 6.63 -15.74 18.25
N CYS A 21 6.95 -15.93 16.97
CA CYS A 21 6.90 -14.89 15.95
C CYS A 21 5.43 -14.55 15.61
N THR A 22 4.56 -14.46 16.62
CA THR A 22 3.41 -13.57 16.52
C THR A 22 3.96 -12.25 16.07
N VAL A 23 3.64 -11.88 14.83
CA VAL A 23 3.79 -10.52 14.33
C VAL A 23 3.46 -9.62 15.50
N ALA A 24 4.40 -8.79 15.94
CA ALA A 24 4.14 -7.80 16.96
C ALA A 24 3.11 -6.85 16.37
N THR A 25 1.83 -7.23 16.43
CA THR A 25 0.70 -6.38 16.14
C THR A 25 0.72 -5.38 17.28
N GLY A 26 1.44 -4.29 17.08
CA GLY A 26 1.44 -3.16 18.00
C GLY A 26 0.00 -2.85 18.38
N LYS A 27 -0.26 -2.66 19.67
CA LYS A 27 -1.61 -2.31 20.11
C LYS A 27 -1.98 -0.96 19.51
N CYS A 28 -3.20 -0.87 18.95
CA CYS A 28 -3.73 0.39 18.47
C CYS A 28 -3.94 1.35 19.63
N SER A 29 -3.50 2.61 19.48
CA SER A 29 -3.88 3.68 20.40
C SER A 29 -5.38 3.92 20.29
N GLY A 30 -6.08 3.96 21.42
CA GLY A 30 -7.52 4.25 21.49
C GLY A 30 -7.88 5.71 21.26
N LYS A 31 -6.93 6.57 20.85
CA LYS A 31 -7.13 8.01 20.75
C LYS A 31 -7.39 8.43 19.31
N TYR A 32 -8.67 8.68 18.99
CA TYR A 32 -9.13 9.09 17.66
C TYR A 32 -8.31 10.24 17.07
N HIS A 33 -8.16 11.33 17.82
CA HIS A 33 -7.59 12.57 17.29
C HIS A 33 -6.09 12.44 17.01
N GLU A 34 -5.34 11.74 17.88
CA GLU A 34 -3.92 11.46 17.65
C GLU A 34 -3.72 10.59 16.40
N LEU A 35 -4.56 9.56 16.23
CA LEU A 35 -4.48 8.67 15.08
C LEU A 35 -4.88 9.36 13.77
N LEU A 36 -5.89 10.24 13.82
CA LEU A 36 -6.29 11.05 12.66
C LEU A 36 -5.15 11.98 12.24
N LEU A 37 -4.46 12.62 13.19
CA LEU A 37 -3.31 13.47 12.92
C LEU A 37 -2.14 12.67 12.32
N GLN A 38 -1.90 11.45 12.79
CA GLN A 38 -0.88 10.57 12.22
C GLN A 38 -1.20 10.19 10.77
N LEU A 39 -2.46 9.85 10.48
CA LEU A 39 -2.92 9.56 9.12
C LEU A 39 -2.71 10.76 8.19
N GLN A 40 -3.08 11.97 8.63
CA GLN A 40 -2.87 13.19 7.85
C GLN A 40 -1.40 13.43 7.53
N ARG A 41 -0.54 13.44 8.55
CA ARG A 41 0.90 13.69 8.36
C ARG A 41 1.55 12.64 7.46
N GLN A 42 1.18 11.37 7.58
CA GLN A 42 1.72 10.32 6.72
C GLN A 42 1.22 10.47 5.28
N ALA A 43 -0.06 10.76 5.09
CA ALA A 43 -0.59 10.99 3.75
C ALA A 43 0.11 12.18 3.08
N ASP A 44 0.36 13.27 3.80
CA ASP A 44 1.09 14.44 3.31
C ASP A 44 2.53 14.12 2.91
N LEU A 45 3.25 13.32 3.72
CA LEU A 45 4.60 12.85 3.39
C LEU A 45 4.60 11.95 2.15
N MET A 46 3.58 11.11 2.00
CA MET A 46 3.47 10.18 0.86
C MET A 46 3.07 10.88 -0.46
N GLN A 47 2.76 12.19 -0.42
CA GLN A 47 2.52 13.01 -1.62
C GLN A 47 3.80 13.48 -2.32
N ASP A 48 4.95 13.37 -1.63
CA ASP A 48 6.24 13.84 -2.12
C ASP A 48 6.81 12.86 -3.16
N THR A 49 6.81 13.28 -4.42
CA THR A 49 7.29 12.51 -5.56
C THR A 49 8.78 12.21 -5.47
N SER A 50 9.54 13.02 -4.72
CA SER A 50 10.98 12.85 -4.57
C SER A 50 11.37 11.57 -3.81
N THR A 51 10.43 10.99 -3.07
CA THR A 51 10.65 9.77 -2.27
C THR A 51 10.61 8.49 -3.11
N LEU A 52 10.01 8.53 -4.30
CA LEU A 52 9.80 7.33 -5.12
C LEU A 52 9.73 7.60 -6.63
N VAL A 53 8.86 8.50 -7.07
CA VAL A 53 8.62 8.77 -8.49
C VAL A 53 9.84 9.37 -9.16
N ASP A 54 10.45 10.39 -8.56
CA ASP A 54 11.62 11.04 -9.15
C ASP A 54 12.85 10.10 -9.16
N PRO A 55 13.15 9.35 -8.08
CA PRO A 55 14.14 8.26 -8.13
C PRO A 55 13.89 7.24 -9.23
N TYR A 56 12.63 6.83 -9.45
CA TYR A 56 12.29 5.90 -10.54
C TYR A 56 12.54 6.52 -11.92
N ILE A 57 12.08 7.74 -12.15
CA ILE A 57 12.27 8.46 -13.42
C ILE A 57 13.76 8.56 -13.76
N ARG A 58 14.59 8.91 -12.78
CA ARG A 58 16.05 8.98 -12.95
C ARG A 58 16.67 7.61 -13.24
N PHE A 59 16.32 6.61 -12.42
CA PHE A 59 16.88 5.26 -12.56
C PHE A 59 16.56 4.62 -13.91
N GLN A 60 15.38 4.90 -14.45
CA GLN A 60 14.91 4.38 -15.73
C GLN A 60 15.30 5.26 -16.94
N GLY A 61 16.01 6.37 -16.74
CA GLY A 61 16.41 7.29 -17.81
C GLY A 61 15.22 8.00 -18.49
N LEU A 62 14.16 8.29 -17.74
CA LEU A 62 12.90 8.87 -18.25
C LEU A 62 12.85 10.40 -18.14
N GLU A 63 13.96 11.07 -17.86
CA GLU A 63 14.01 12.52 -17.58
C GLU A 63 13.66 13.42 -18.77
N SER A 64 13.71 12.90 -20.00
CA SER A 64 13.36 13.70 -21.17
C SER A 64 11.89 14.17 -21.12
N PRO A 65 11.58 15.43 -21.47
CA PRO A 65 10.20 15.95 -21.40
C PRO A 65 9.18 15.10 -22.15
N LYS A 66 9.54 14.60 -23.35
CA LYS A 66 8.68 13.71 -24.17
C LYS A 66 8.33 12.40 -23.48
N LEU A 67 9.22 11.85 -22.66
CA LEU A 67 8.95 10.61 -21.91
C LEU A 67 8.16 10.89 -20.63
N GLN A 68 8.41 12.04 -19.96
CA GLN A 68 7.64 12.45 -18.79
C GLN A 68 6.17 12.72 -19.09
N GLU A 69 5.81 13.15 -20.30
CA GLU A 69 4.41 13.26 -20.72
C GLU A 69 3.65 11.93 -20.59
N HIS A 70 4.34 10.79 -20.68
CA HIS A 70 3.75 9.47 -20.50
C HIS A 70 3.72 8.98 -19.05
N CYS A 71 4.46 9.64 -18.15
CA CYS A 71 4.52 9.43 -16.69
C CYS A 71 3.41 10.19 -15.97
N ARG A 72 2.18 10.13 -16.47
CA ARG A 72 1.01 10.78 -15.84
C ARG A 72 0.03 9.74 -15.36
N GLU A 73 -0.66 10.07 -14.27
CA GLU A 73 -1.81 9.34 -13.76
C GLU A 73 -2.73 8.89 -14.90
N HIS A 74 -3.17 7.63 -14.87
CA HIS A 74 -4.18 7.16 -15.81
C HIS A 74 -5.56 7.27 -15.15
N PRO A 75 -6.53 7.94 -15.78
CA PRO A 75 -7.87 8.06 -15.20
C PRO A 75 -8.47 6.69 -14.89
N GLY A 76 -8.84 6.47 -13.63
CA GLY A 76 -9.52 5.25 -13.17
C GLY A 76 -8.60 4.18 -12.57
N ASP A 77 -7.28 4.38 -12.54
CA ASP A 77 -6.38 3.46 -11.81
C ASP A 77 -6.64 3.52 -10.30
N PHE A 78 -6.96 4.71 -9.76
CA PHE A 78 -7.35 4.92 -8.36
C PHE A 78 -8.64 5.75 -8.26
N PRO A 79 -9.33 5.69 -7.09
CA PRO A 79 -10.52 6.48 -6.84
C PRO A 79 -10.25 7.99 -6.95
N SER A 80 -11.18 8.73 -7.56
CA SER A 80 -11.15 10.20 -7.52
C SER A 80 -11.42 10.71 -6.11
N GLU A 81 -10.98 11.94 -5.82
CA GLU A 81 -11.25 12.58 -4.53
C GLU A 81 -12.77 12.65 -4.23
N ASP A 82 -13.57 13.04 -5.22
CA ASP A 82 -15.03 13.08 -5.09
C ASP A 82 -15.63 11.70 -4.79
N ALA A 83 -15.09 10.64 -5.40
CA ALA A 83 -15.55 9.29 -5.13
C ALA A 83 -15.23 8.87 -3.70
N LEU A 84 -14.04 9.21 -3.19
CA LEU A 84 -13.63 8.94 -1.81
C LEU A 84 -14.48 9.69 -0.78
N TRP A 85 -14.83 10.96 -1.04
CA TRP A 85 -15.63 11.78 -0.12
C TRP A 85 -17.10 11.36 -0.01
N ARG A 86 -17.61 10.58 -0.97
CA ARG A 86 -18.97 10.03 -0.95
C ARG A 86 -19.09 8.74 -0.15
N LEU A 87 -17.97 8.14 0.28
CA LEU A 87 -17.97 6.91 1.05
C LEU A 87 -18.31 7.16 2.51
N SER A 88 -18.86 6.14 3.17
CA SER A 88 -18.90 6.10 4.64
C SER A 88 -17.48 6.07 5.21
N ARG A 89 -17.30 6.44 6.48
CA ARG A 89 -15.99 6.33 7.16
C ARG A 89 -15.37 4.93 7.06
N GLN A 90 -16.16 3.87 7.24
CA GLN A 90 -15.65 2.50 7.13
C GLN A 90 -15.29 2.13 5.69
N ASP A 91 -16.11 2.50 4.71
CA ASP A 91 -15.84 2.18 3.31
C ASP A 91 -14.68 3.00 2.75
N PHE A 92 -14.50 4.24 3.22
CA PHE A 92 -13.32 5.04 2.94
C PHE A 92 -12.06 4.32 3.43
N LEU A 93 -11.99 3.94 4.71
CA LEU A 93 -10.84 3.23 5.28
C LEU A 93 -10.59 1.87 4.60
N ARG A 94 -11.65 1.15 4.25
CA ARG A 94 -11.56 -0.11 3.49
C ARG A 94 -10.97 0.13 2.10
N THR A 95 -11.46 1.15 1.39
CA THR A 95 -10.98 1.52 0.06
C THR A 95 -9.52 1.92 0.10
N LEU A 96 -9.11 2.76 1.06
CA LEU A 96 -7.70 3.09 1.29
C LEU A 96 -6.86 1.83 1.50
N ASN A 97 -7.28 0.91 2.37
CA ASN A 97 -6.53 -0.31 2.64
C ASN A 97 -6.35 -1.20 1.40
N VAL A 98 -7.39 -1.33 0.56
CA VAL A 98 -7.31 -2.04 -0.73
C VAL A 98 -6.32 -1.37 -1.67
N THR A 99 -6.38 -0.04 -1.77
CA THR A 99 -5.48 0.76 -2.59
C THR A 99 -4.02 0.61 -2.16
N LEU A 100 -3.72 0.64 -0.85
CA LEU A 100 -2.35 0.40 -0.35
C LEU A 100 -1.86 -1.02 -0.68
N GLY A 101 -2.75 -2.02 -0.62
CA GLY A 101 -2.43 -3.38 -1.05
C GLY A 101 -2.15 -3.50 -2.54
N LEU A 102 -2.76 -2.66 -3.39
CA LEU A 102 -2.38 -2.53 -4.80
C LEU A 102 -0.97 -1.93 -4.90
N VAL A 103 -0.72 -0.78 -4.27
CA VAL A 103 0.58 -0.09 -4.29
C VAL A 103 1.72 -1.01 -3.85
N LEU A 104 1.56 -1.78 -2.77
CA LEU A 104 2.58 -2.73 -2.32
C LEU A 104 2.89 -3.81 -3.36
N ARG A 105 1.87 -4.38 -4.02
CA ARG A 105 2.08 -5.35 -5.10
C ARG A 105 2.82 -4.74 -6.29
N MET A 106 2.53 -3.48 -6.58
CA MET A 106 3.20 -2.74 -7.65
C MET A 106 4.66 -2.45 -7.32
N LEU A 107 4.95 -2.02 -6.09
CA LEU A 107 6.32 -1.85 -5.61
C LEU A 107 7.12 -3.15 -5.73
N SER A 108 6.54 -4.28 -5.31
CA SER A 108 7.17 -5.59 -5.48
C SER A 108 7.42 -5.94 -6.95
N ALA A 109 6.51 -5.60 -7.86
CA ALA A 109 6.68 -5.83 -9.29
C ALA A 109 7.77 -4.92 -9.93
N LEU A 110 8.11 -3.81 -9.28
CA LEU A 110 9.11 -2.83 -9.73
C LEU A 110 10.43 -2.93 -8.97
N GLN A 111 10.62 -3.96 -8.15
CA GLN A 111 11.79 -4.09 -7.28
C GLN A 111 13.13 -3.98 -8.03
N GLN A 112 13.21 -4.52 -9.25
CA GLN A 112 14.43 -4.47 -10.06
C GLN A 112 14.60 -3.16 -10.84
N ASP A 113 13.55 -2.33 -10.88
CA ASP A 113 13.49 -1.07 -11.64
C ASP A 113 13.55 0.16 -10.72
N LEU A 114 13.86 -0.03 -9.43
CA LEU A 114 13.87 1.01 -8.41
C LEU A 114 15.17 0.98 -7.59
N PRO A 115 15.67 2.14 -7.13
CA PRO A 115 16.69 2.16 -6.09
C PRO A 115 16.16 1.49 -4.82
N GLU A 116 16.92 0.52 -4.29
CA GLU A 116 16.51 -0.29 -3.14
C GLU A 116 16.10 0.55 -1.92
N ALA A 117 16.84 1.61 -1.61
CA ALA A 117 16.52 2.51 -0.50
C ALA A 117 15.17 3.22 -0.67
N ALA A 118 14.86 3.67 -1.89
CA ALA A 118 13.58 4.33 -2.20
C ALA A 118 12.42 3.34 -2.08
N GLN A 119 12.61 2.11 -2.56
CA GLN A 119 11.63 1.05 -2.43
C GLN A 119 11.37 0.70 -0.96
N GLN A 120 12.42 0.40 -0.20
CA GLN A 120 12.30 0.01 1.22
C GLN A 120 11.61 1.11 2.03
N GLN A 121 12.02 2.37 1.84
CA GLN A 121 11.40 3.50 2.54
C GLN A 121 9.92 3.64 2.20
N THR A 122 9.56 3.50 0.92
CA THR A 122 8.16 3.58 0.49
C THR A 122 7.35 2.42 1.06
N GLU A 123 7.85 1.19 1.02
CA GLU A 123 7.17 0.03 1.59
C GLU A 123 6.93 0.20 3.10
N MET A 124 7.92 0.71 3.84
CA MET A 124 7.77 1.01 5.26
C MET A 124 6.68 2.06 5.51
N ASN A 125 6.68 3.14 4.74
CA ASN A 125 5.67 4.21 4.86
C ASN A 125 4.27 3.69 4.55
N VAL A 126 4.10 2.95 3.45
CA VAL A 126 2.80 2.38 3.04
C VAL A 126 2.29 1.37 4.08
N ARG A 127 3.15 0.50 4.61
CA ARG A 127 2.78 -0.45 5.68
C ARG A 127 2.42 0.28 6.98
N GLY A 128 3.19 1.30 7.36
CA GLY A 128 2.91 2.13 8.53
C GLY A 128 1.56 2.84 8.44
N PHE A 129 1.24 3.39 7.26
CA PHE A 129 -0.06 4.01 6.99
C PHE A 129 -1.20 2.99 7.03
N GLY A 130 -0.99 1.79 6.47
CA GLY A 130 -1.94 0.67 6.56
C GLY A 130 -2.24 0.25 8.01
N ASN A 131 -1.23 0.22 8.88
CA ASN A 131 -1.42 -0.04 10.32
C ASN A 131 -2.29 1.04 10.99
N ASN A 132 -2.09 2.32 10.65
CA ASN A 132 -2.90 3.41 11.18
C ASN A 132 -4.36 3.35 10.69
N ILE A 133 -4.59 2.99 9.43
CA ILE A 133 -5.94 2.74 8.90
C ILE A 133 -6.61 1.59 9.64
N HIS A 134 -5.89 0.50 9.87
CA HIS A 134 -6.39 -0.64 10.62
C HIS A 134 -6.83 -0.23 12.03
N CYS A 135 -6.00 0.55 12.73
CA CYS A 135 -6.32 1.07 14.04
C CYS A 135 -7.54 1.99 14.05
N MET A 136 -7.67 2.85 13.04
CA MET A 136 -8.81 3.76 12.92
C MET A 136 -10.10 2.98 12.66
N ALA A 137 -10.03 1.95 11.81
CA ALA A 137 -11.15 1.07 11.54
C ALA A 137 -11.59 0.28 12.78
N GLN A 138 -10.65 -0.19 13.60
CA GLN A 138 -10.97 -0.84 14.89
C GLN A 138 -11.66 0.13 15.84
N LEU A 139 -11.13 1.35 15.97
CA LEU A 139 -11.70 2.36 16.86
C LEU A 139 -13.15 2.71 16.49
N LEU A 140 -13.41 2.90 15.19
CA LEU A 140 -14.74 3.21 14.68
C LEU A 140 -15.72 2.03 14.82
N ARG A 141 -15.22 0.79 14.73
CA ARG A 141 -16.04 -0.42 14.98
C ARG A 141 -16.40 -0.58 16.45
N GLY A 142 -15.46 -0.35 17.37
CA GLY A 142 -15.73 -0.43 18.81
C GLY A 142 -16.67 0.67 19.33
N SER A 143 -16.95 1.69 18.51
CA SER A 143 -17.92 2.75 18.77
C SER A 143 -19.33 2.44 18.25
N LEU A 144 -19.54 1.32 17.56
CA LEU A 144 -20.83 0.90 17.02
C LEU A 144 -21.22 -0.45 17.66
N ASP A 145 -22.38 -0.51 18.31
CA ASP A 145 -23.06 -1.78 18.56
C ASP A 145 -23.36 -2.48 17.22
N PRO A 146 -23.39 -3.83 17.20
CA PRO A 146 -23.16 -4.58 15.98
C PRO A 146 -24.41 -4.62 15.11
N GLU A 147 -24.36 -4.00 13.95
CA GLU A 147 -25.26 -4.39 12.86
C GLU A 147 -24.61 -4.34 11.48
N ALA A 148 -24.96 -5.39 10.73
CA ALA A 148 -24.88 -5.59 9.29
C ALA A 148 -23.50 -5.85 8.66
N ALA A 149 -23.17 -7.14 8.60
CA ALA A 149 -22.34 -7.74 7.58
C ALA A 149 -23.14 -7.97 6.28
N THR A 150 -22.57 -7.59 5.12
CA THR A 150 -22.66 -8.21 3.76
C THR A 150 -22.21 -7.15 2.72
N ALA A 151 -21.64 -7.41 1.55
CA ALA A 151 -21.07 -8.57 0.89
C ALA A 151 -20.00 -8.04 -0.10
N ALA A 152 -18.99 -8.84 -0.43
CA ALA A 152 -17.86 -8.46 -1.28
C ALA A 152 -18.23 -8.42 -2.78
N ALA A 153 -17.70 -7.44 -3.51
CA ALA A 153 -17.59 -7.48 -4.96
C ALA A 153 -16.11 -7.50 -5.37
N ARG A 154 -15.76 -8.44 -6.24
CA ARG A 154 -14.41 -8.79 -6.72
C ARG A 154 -14.06 -7.91 -7.94
N PRO A 155 -12.88 -7.26 -8.01
CA PRO A 155 -12.45 -6.64 -9.25
C PRO A 155 -11.79 -7.68 -10.19
N PRO A 156 -11.92 -7.54 -11.52
CA PRO A 156 -11.34 -8.46 -12.48
C PRO A 156 -9.82 -8.30 -12.57
N ALA A 157 -9.13 -9.42 -12.85
CA ALA A 157 -7.68 -9.45 -13.05
C ALA A 157 -7.32 -8.93 -14.46
N PRO A 158 -6.26 -8.11 -14.62
CA PRO A 158 -5.75 -7.78 -15.94
C PRO A 158 -4.81 -8.88 -16.46
N SER A 159 -5.12 -9.33 -17.67
CA SER A 159 -4.36 -10.31 -18.45
C SER A 159 -3.03 -9.74 -18.96
N SER A 160 -1.97 -10.54 -18.86
CA SER A 160 -0.63 -10.22 -19.37
C SER A 160 -0.49 -10.65 -20.83
N GLU A 161 -0.11 -9.74 -21.72
CA GLU A 161 0.44 -10.07 -23.05
C GLU A 161 1.85 -9.51 -23.23
N SER A 162 2.72 -10.37 -23.75
CA SER A 162 4.16 -10.16 -23.99
C SER A 162 4.43 -10.03 -25.49
N SER A 163 5.12 -8.97 -25.91
CA SER A 163 6.12 -9.01 -27.01
C SER A 163 6.97 -7.73 -27.03
N GLY A 164 8.24 -7.87 -27.42
CA GLY A 164 9.34 -6.91 -27.20
C GLY A 164 9.60 -5.90 -28.33
N SER A 165 10.15 -4.75 -27.93
CA SER A 165 10.96 -3.81 -28.73
C SER A 165 11.58 -2.77 -27.76
N PRO A 166 12.84 -2.31 -27.93
CA PRO A 166 13.52 -1.40 -27.00
C PRO A 166 12.79 -0.07 -26.77
N HIS A 167 12.14 0.46 -27.80
CA HIS A 167 11.31 1.67 -27.70
C HIS A 167 10.04 1.48 -26.85
N ARG A 168 9.54 0.24 -26.75
CA ARG A 168 8.39 -0.11 -25.87
C ARG A 168 8.80 -0.31 -24.41
N ALA A 169 10.07 -0.52 -24.10
CA ALA A 169 10.54 -0.70 -22.73
C ALA A 169 10.52 0.62 -21.94
N LEU A 170 10.97 1.71 -22.57
CA LEU A 170 10.92 3.06 -22.00
C LEU A 170 9.48 3.58 -21.81
N GLN A 171 8.60 3.32 -22.77
CA GLN A 171 7.16 3.63 -22.61
C GLN A 171 6.49 2.77 -21.53
N ARG A 172 6.93 1.52 -21.32
CA ARG A 172 6.48 0.70 -20.19
C ARG A 172 6.96 1.25 -18.86
N GLY A 173 8.19 1.74 -18.77
CA GLY A 173 8.69 2.45 -17.59
C GLY A 173 7.84 3.67 -17.25
N ALA A 174 7.52 4.50 -18.25
CA ALA A 174 6.63 5.65 -18.05
C ALA A 174 5.19 5.26 -17.66
N ARG A 175 4.70 4.09 -18.08
CA ARG A 175 3.41 3.55 -17.62
C ARG A 175 3.45 3.00 -16.20
N ARG A 176 4.63 2.67 -15.68
CA ARG A 176 4.83 2.11 -14.33
C ARG A 176 4.94 3.19 -13.25
N THR A 177 5.18 4.47 -13.60
CA THR A 177 5.17 5.60 -12.65
C THR A 177 3.78 6.09 -12.26
N ARG A 178 2.81 5.91 -13.15
CA ARG A 178 1.43 6.42 -13.04
C ARG A 178 0.77 6.18 -11.67
N PRO A 179 0.91 4.99 -11.06
CA PRO A 179 0.22 4.62 -9.83
C PRO A 179 0.76 5.30 -8.57
N PHE A 180 1.96 5.88 -8.67
CA PHE A 180 2.61 6.54 -7.54
C PHE A 180 2.21 8.01 -7.41
N LEU A 181 1.69 8.61 -8.48
CA LEU A 181 1.18 9.98 -8.48
C LEU A 181 -0.19 10.09 -7.79
N GLU A 182 -0.89 8.97 -7.57
CA GLU A 182 -2.23 8.92 -6.98
C GLU A 182 -2.26 8.88 -5.45
N VAL A 183 -1.15 8.53 -4.81
CA VAL A 183 -1.04 8.54 -3.34
C VAL A 183 -1.25 9.96 -2.78
N ARG A 184 -1.06 11.00 -3.61
CA ARG A 184 -1.41 12.40 -3.34
C ARG A 184 -2.83 12.63 -2.81
N ARG A 185 -3.80 11.81 -3.22
CA ARG A 185 -5.22 12.04 -2.93
C ARG A 185 -5.74 11.34 -1.67
N LEU A 186 -4.87 10.63 -0.95
CA LEU A 186 -5.28 9.82 0.21
C LEU A 186 -5.31 10.62 1.52
N SER A 187 -5.02 11.93 1.49
CA SER A 187 -4.97 12.78 2.70
C SER A 187 -6.38 13.20 3.16
N PRO A 188 -6.80 12.85 4.39
CA PRO A 188 -8.07 13.33 4.96
C PRO A 188 -7.97 14.82 5.27
N ARG A 189 -8.89 15.65 4.72
CA ARG A 189 -8.91 17.11 4.94
C ARG A 189 -9.37 17.50 6.35
N GLY A 190 -8.55 17.27 7.37
CA GLY A 190 -8.90 17.61 8.76
C GLY A 190 -9.89 16.64 9.43
N GLN A 191 -10.65 15.88 8.64
CA GLN A 191 -11.66 14.92 9.08
C GLN A 191 -11.82 13.77 8.06
N LEU A 192 -12.32 12.62 8.49
CA LEU A 192 -12.78 11.57 7.59
C LEU A 192 -14.09 12.00 6.89
N PRO A 193 -14.48 11.36 5.76
CA PRO A 193 -15.82 11.51 5.19
C PRO A 193 -16.92 11.33 6.24
N ARG A 194 -18.12 11.86 5.99
CA ARG A 194 -19.23 11.81 6.97
C ARG A 194 -19.65 10.37 7.29
#